data_AF-H6RRZ0-F1
#
_entry.id   AF-H6RRZ0-F1
#
_cell.length_a   1.000
_cell.length_b   1.000
_cell.length_c   1.000
_cell.angle_alpha   90.00
_cell.angle_beta   90.00
_cell.angle_gamma   90.00
#
_symmetry.space_group_name_H-M   'P 1'
#
loop_
_entity.id
_entity.type
_entity.pdbx_description
1 polymer ?
#
loop_
_entity_poly.entity_id
_entity_poly.type
_entity_poly.pdbx_seq_one_letter_code
_entity_poly.pdbx_strand_id
1 'polypeptide(L)'
;MTERTPPPITSSTPIGPDVDLDRDDVRLTDGTRLTEQKAADIVDEVRRRGGRPSLTGRAAVSPRIAFRVDPRVRDSAAQIADREGKTISQLAREALEARVAAERSTS
;
A
#
# COMPACT_ATOMS: atom_id res chain seq x y z
N MET A 1 -3.27 19.08 -22.07
CA MET A 1 -2.43 19.09 -20.85
C MET A 1 -1.59 17.83 -20.90
N THR A 2 -0.28 17.95 -21.07
CA THR A 2 0.62 16.79 -21.25
C THR A 2 0.65 15.98 -19.96
N GLU A 3 0.16 14.73 -20.00
CA GLU A 3 0.30 13.80 -18.87
C GLU A 3 1.79 13.58 -18.60
N ARG A 4 2.30 14.18 -17.52
CA ARG A 4 3.66 13.94 -17.04
C ARG A 4 3.60 12.80 -16.04
N THR A 5 4.06 11.62 -16.46
CA THR A 5 4.24 10.47 -15.56
C THR A 5 5.32 10.79 -14.53
N PRO A 6 5.03 10.64 -13.22
CA PRO A 6 6.03 10.84 -12.18
C PRO A 6 7.22 9.88 -12.37
N PRO A 7 8.47 10.32 -12.09
CA PRO A 7 9.63 9.45 -12.21
C PRO A 7 9.56 8.31 -11.17
N PRO A 8 10.04 7.11 -11.50
CA PRO A 8 10.10 6.00 -10.54
C PRO A 8 11.12 6.31 -9.43
N ILE A 9 10.65 6.44 -8.19
CA ILE A 9 11.50 6.60 -7.01
C ILE A 9 11.78 5.21 -6.42
N THR A 10 13.03 4.77 -6.48
CA THR A 10 13.53 3.51 -5.91
C THR A 10 14.47 3.77 -4.73
N SER A 11 14.87 2.73 -4.00
CA SER A 11 15.82 2.82 -2.89
C SER A 11 17.22 3.29 -3.30
N SER A 12 17.57 3.22 -4.57
CA SER A 12 18.84 3.73 -5.12
C SER A 12 18.73 5.15 -5.67
N THR A 13 17.57 5.80 -5.54
CA THR A 13 17.42 7.20 -5.97
C THR A 13 18.24 8.09 -5.05
N PRO A 14 19.19 8.88 -5.58
CA PRO A 14 20.03 9.74 -4.76
C PRO A 14 19.16 10.81 -4.08
N ILE A 15 19.39 10.99 -2.78
CA ILE A 15 18.79 12.09 -2.02
C ILE A 15 19.59 13.35 -2.38
N GLY A 16 18.89 14.38 -2.87
CA GLY A 16 19.49 15.67 -3.19
C GLY A 16 19.88 16.47 -1.93
N PRO A 17 20.47 17.65 -2.10
CA PRO A 17 20.74 18.55 -0.98
C PRO A 17 19.43 18.97 -0.29
N ASP A 18 19.53 19.38 0.97
CA ASP A 18 18.38 19.93 1.72
C ASP A 18 17.84 21.18 1.01
N VAL A 19 16.52 21.29 0.99
CA VAL A 19 15.78 22.36 0.31
C VAL A 19 14.99 23.16 1.33
N ASP A 20 15.04 24.49 1.24
CA ASP A 20 14.23 25.39 2.05
C ASP A 20 12.98 25.77 1.25
N LEU A 21 11.81 25.23 1.60
CA LEU A 21 10.60 25.36 0.77
C LEU A 21 10.03 26.79 0.73
N ASP A 22 10.43 27.65 1.68
CA ASP A 22 10.02 29.05 1.68
C ASP A 22 10.88 29.89 0.74
N ARG A 23 12.16 29.54 0.59
CA ARG A 23 13.13 30.25 -0.26
C ARG A 23 13.21 29.69 -1.68
N ASP A 24 13.19 28.38 -1.83
CA ASP A 24 13.34 27.69 -3.10
C ASP A 24 11.98 27.55 -3.82
N ASP A 25 11.99 27.56 -5.16
CA ASP A 25 10.78 27.36 -5.96
C ASP A 25 10.62 25.89 -6.34
N VAL A 26 10.14 25.09 -5.40
CA VAL A 26 9.77 23.69 -5.61
C VAL A 26 8.29 23.61 -6.00
N ARG A 27 7.97 22.80 -7.01
CA ARG A 27 6.60 22.64 -7.51
C ARG A 27 6.15 21.20 -7.45
N LEU A 28 4.90 21.01 -7.04
CA LEU A 28 4.18 19.76 -7.14
C LEU A 28 3.89 19.41 -8.61
N THR A 29 3.43 18.18 -8.83
CA THR A 29 3.12 17.66 -10.18
C THR A 29 2.01 18.43 -10.90
N ASP A 30 1.14 19.09 -10.15
CA ASP A 30 0.08 19.98 -10.66
C ASP A 30 0.57 21.41 -10.94
N GLY A 31 1.85 21.71 -10.70
CA GLY A 31 2.46 23.03 -10.87
C GLY A 31 2.31 23.97 -9.66
N THR A 32 1.59 23.54 -8.62
CA THR A 32 1.43 24.29 -7.37
C THR A 32 2.77 24.41 -6.64
N ARG A 33 3.09 25.60 -6.14
CA ARG A 33 4.30 25.82 -5.33
C ARG A 33 4.18 25.07 -4.00
N LEU A 34 5.18 24.27 -3.68
CA LEU A 34 5.32 23.59 -2.40
C LEU A 34 6.04 24.52 -1.42
N THR A 35 5.30 25.04 -0.44
CA THR A 35 5.83 25.82 0.68
C THR A 35 5.83 24.99 1.96
N GLU A 36 6.48 25.47 3.02
CA GLU A 36 6.47 24.78 4.33
C GLU A 36 5.05 24.56 4.86
N GLN A 37 4.21 25.59 4.79
CA GLN A 37 2.80 25.49 5.19
C GLN A 37 2.05 24.43 4.37
N LYS A 38 2.25 24.39 3.05
CA LYS A 38 1.58 23.43 2.18
C LYS A 38 2.05 22.00 2.44
N ALA A 39 3.35 21.82 2.75
CA ALA A 39 3.90 20.54 3.16
C ALA A 39 3.26 20.05 4.47
N ALA A 40 3.13 20.94 5.46
CA ALA A 40 2.44 20.63 6.72
C ALA A 40 0.97 20.23 6.49
N ASP A 41 0.24 20.96 5.64
CA ASP A 41 -1.15 20.64 5.30
C ASP A 41 -1.30 19.26 4.65
N ILE A 42 -0.38 18.90 3.75
CA ILE A 42 -0.33 17.58 3.10
C ILE A 42 -0.05 16.49 4.13
N VAL A 43 0.91 16.71 5.03
CA VAL A 43 1.22 15.76 6.11
C VAL A 43 0.00 15.55 7.01
N ASP A 44 -0.68 16.62 7.40
CA ASP A 44 -1.87 16.53 8.23
C ASP A 44 -3.04 15.87 7.49
N GLU A 45 -3.21 16.13 6.20
CA GLU A 45 -4.16 15.41 5.37
C GLU A 45 -3.86 13.92 5.30
N VAL A 46 -2.60 13.53 5.07
CA VAL A 46 -2.17 12.12 5.06
C VAL A 46 -2.37 11.47 6.43
N ARG A 47 -2.04 12.17 7.52
CA ARG A 47 -2.28 11.70 8.89
C ARG A 47 -3.77 11.50 9.17
N ARG A 48 -4.62 12.44 8.74
CA ARG A 48 -6.09 12.34 8.85
C ARG A 48 -6.66 11.18 8.03
N ARG A 49 -6.05 10.88 6.88
CA ARG A 49 -6.42 9.73 6.03
C ARG A 49 -5.98 8.38 6.61
N GLY A 50 -5.19 8.38 7.69
CA GLY A 50 -4.69 7.18 8.36
C GLY A 50 -3.56 6.50 7.58
N GLY A 51 -2.55 5.98 8.28
CA GLY A 51 -1.55 5.09 7.67
C GLY A 51 -2.18 3.83 7.08
N ARG A 52 -1.38 2.97 6.41
CA ARG A 52 -1.84 1.68 5.83
C ARG A 52 -2.85 1.02 6.79
N PRO A 53 -4.13 0.89 6.40
CA PRO A 53 -5.15 0.40 7.30
C PRO A 53 -4.79 -0.98 7.84
N SER A 54 -4.94 -1.16 9.14
CA SER A 54 -5.08 -2.49 9.73
C SER A 54 -6.29 -3.17 9.09
N LEU A 55 -6.20 -4.49 8.86
CA LEU A 55 -7.30 -5.31 8.34
C LEU A 55 -8.58 -5.25 9.20
N THR A 56 -8.53 -4.66 10.40
CA THR A 56 -9.66 -4.52 11.32
C THR A 56 -10.07 -3.07 11.62
N GLY A 57 -9.44 -2.06 10.98
CA GLY A 57 -9.73 -0.64 11.24
C GLY A 57 -9.31 -0.13 12.63
N ARG A 58 -8.80 -1.02 13.52
CA ARG A 58 -8.10 -0.66 14.76
C ARG A 58 -6.61 -0.93 14.57
N ALA A 59 -5.75 -0.04 15.06
CA ALA A 59 -4.31 -0.26 15.12
C ALA A 59 -3.99 -1.47 16.01
N ALA A 60 -4.02 -2.66 15.40
CA ALA A 60 -3.75 -3.94 16.03
C ALA A 60 -2.97 -4.80 15.04
N VAL A 61 -1.92 -5.48 15.52
CA VAL A 61 -1.15 -6.42 14.71
C VAL A 61 -2.08 -7.57 14.30
N SER A 62 -2.27 -7.77 12.99
CA SER A 62 -3.06 -8.89 12.50
C SER A 62 -2.40 -10.21 12.90
N PRO A 63 -3.15 -11.21 13.41
CA PRO A 63 -2.62 -12.53 13.69
C PRO A 63 -1.93 -13.12 12.46
N ARG A 64 -0.75 -13.72 12.63
CA ARG A 64 0.00 -14.38 11.56
C ARG A 64 -0.25 -15.88 11.62
N ILE A 65 -0.60 -16.47 10.48
CA ILE A 65 -0.75 -17.91 10.32
C ILE A 65 0.26 -18.36 9.28
N ALA A 66 1.02 -19.41 9.61
CA ALA A 66 2.00 -20.02 8.71
C ALA A 66 1.57 -21.46 8.41
N PHE A 67 1.52 -21.81 7.12
CA PHE A 67 1.15 -23.14 6.67
C PHE A 67 2.34 -23.82 6.00
N ARG A 68 2.46 -25.13 6.20
CA ARG A 68 3.23 -26.00 5.32
C ARG A 68 2.27 -26.58 4.29
N VAL A 69 2.63 -26.49 3.03
CA VAL A 69 1.85 -27.00 1.90
C VAL A 69 2.77 -27.76 0.97
N ASP A 70 2.20 -28.66 0.18
CA ASP A 70 2.93 -29.28 -0.93
C ASP A 70 3.44 -28.19 -1.90
N PRO A 71 4.67 -28.28 -2.43
CA PRO A 71 5.20 -27.30 -3.38
C PRO A 71 4.27 -27.03 -4.57
N ARG A 72 3.59 -28.06 -5.09
CA ARG A 72 2.67 -27.91 -6.22
C ARG A 72 1.46 -27.04 -5.89
N VAL A 73 1.00 -27.08 -4.63
CA VAL A 73 -0.09 -26.23 -4.15
C VAL A 73 0.37 -24.77 -4.09
N ARG A 74 1.57 -24.52 -3.59
CA ARG A 74 2.16 -23.17 -3.57
C ARG A 74 2.29 -22.60 -4.99
N ASP A 75 2.81 -23.39 -5.92
CA ASP A 75 3.04 -22.93 -7.29
C ASP A 75 1.73 -22.67 -8.03
N SER A 76 0.72 -23.53 -7.83
CA SER A 76 -0.63 -23.31 -8.36
C SER A 76 -1.27 -22.06 -7.77
N ALA A 77 -1.12 -21.83 -6.46
CA ALA A 77 -1.61 -20.64 -5.80
C ALA A 77 -0.93 -19.36 -6.31
N ALA A 78 0.37 -19.41 -6.62
CA ALA A 78 1.09 -18.29 -7.23
C ALA A 78 0.50 -17.93 -8.60
N GLN A 79 0.27 -18.92 -9.46
CA GLN A 79 -0.30 -18.69 -10.79
C GLN A 79 -1.73 -18.12 -10.73
N ILE A 80 -2.55 -18.58 -9.78
CA ILE A 80 -3.89 -18.03 -9.57
C ILE A 80 -3.80 -16.58 -9.10
N ALA A 81 -2.95 -16.31 -8.11
CA ALA A 81 -2.77 -14.98 -7.55
C ALA A 81 -2.29 -13.99 -8.64
N ASP A 82 -1.30 -14.37 -9.45
CA ASP A 82 -0.79 -13.55 -10.56
C ASP A 82 -1.88 -13.23 -11.59
N ARG A 83 -2.69 -14.23 -11.97
CA ARG A 83 -3.81 -14.04 -12.92
C ARG A 83 -4.86 -13.06 -12.39
N GLU A 84 -5.05 -13.04 -11.08
CA GLU A 84 -6.01 -12.16 -10.40
C GLU A 84 -5.41 -10.83 -9.95
N GLY A 85 -4.13 -10.56 -10.22
CA GLY A 85 -3.44 -9.36 -9.76
C GLY A 85 -3.28 -9.27 -8.23
N LYS A 86 -3.21 -10.42 -7.55
CA LYS A 86 -3.13 -10.54 -6.09
C LYS A 86 -1.79 -11.12 -5.66
N THR A 87 -1.47 -10.93 -4.39
CA THR A 87 -0.41 -11.71 -3.71
C THR A 87 -0.95 -13.05 -3.22
N ILE A 88 -0.07 -14.05 -3.06
CA ILE A 88 -0.42 -15.35 -2.47
C ILE A 88 -1.09 -15.18 -1.10
N SER A 89 -0.61 -14.23 -0.28
CA SER A 89 -1.20 -13.97 1.04
C SER A 89 -2.60 -13.38 0.96
N GLN A 90 -2.92 -12.57 -0.06
CA GLN A 90 -4.29 -12.08 -0.29
C GLN A 90 -5.21 -13.22 -0.71
N LEU A 91 -4.78 -14.03 -1.69
CA LEU A 91 -5.53 -15.21 -2.14
C LEU A 91 -5.82 -16.17 -0.97
N ALA A 92 -4.80 -16.47 -0.16
CA ALA A 92 -4.93 -17.36 0.99
C ALA A 92 -5.89 -16.81 2.05
N ARG A 93 -5.83 -15.50 2.31
CA ARG A 93 -6.72 -14.82 3.26
C ARG A 93 -8.17 -14.87 2.79
N GLU A 94 -8.43 -14.51 1.53
CA GLU A 94 -9.79 -14.53 0.96
C GLU A 94 -10.39 -15.94 0.99
N ALA A 95 -9.61 -16.96 0.62
CA ALA A 95 -10.04 -18.35 0.68
C ALA A 95 -10.39 -18.79 2.11
N LEU A 96 -9.56 -18.42 3.09
CA LEU A 96 -9.80 -18.74 4.49
C LEU A 96 -11.03 -18.01 5.05
N GLU A 97 -11.17 -16.72 4.75
CA GLU A 97 -12.32 -15.91 5.17
C GLU A 97 -13.63 -16.46 4.57
N ALA A 98 -13.64 -16.81 3.28
CA ALA A 98 -14.79 -17.42 2.61
C ALA A 98 -15.18 -18.77 3.25
N ARG A 99 -14.20 -19.63 3.55
CA ARG A 99 -14.44 -20.93 4.21
C ARG A 99 -15.07 -20.77 5.59
N VAL A 100 -14.57 -19.82 6.38
CA VAL A 100 -15.07 -19.54 7.74
C VAL A 100 -16.46 -18.90 7.69
N ALA A 101 -16.70 -17.98 6.76
CA ALA A 101 -18.01 -17.37 6.57
C ALA A 101 -19.07 -18.40 6.21
N ALA A 102 -18.76 -19.34 5.30
CA ALA A 102 -19.69 -20.40 4.89
C ALA A 102 -20.12 -21.30 6.07
N GLU A 103 -19.22 -21.63 6.98
CA GLU A 103 -19.56 -22.41 8.20
C GLU A 103 -20.46 -21.63 9.15
N ARG A 104 -20.20 -20.33 9.33
CA ARG A 104 -21.01 -19.46 10.19
C ARG A 104 -22.43 -19.24 9.67
N SER A 105 -22.63 -19.33 8.36
CA SER A 105 -23.96 -19.23 7.75
C SER A 105 -24.78 -20.52 7.83
N THR A 106 -24.14 -21.64 8.16
CA THR A 106 -24.79 -22.96 8.25
C THR A 106 -25.13 -23.33 9.70
N SER A 107 -24.60 -22.61 10.68
CA SER A 107 -24.86 -22.78 12.13
C SER A 107 -25.90 -21.80 12.67
#